data_AF-A0AAX1ICP9-F1
#
_entry.id   AF-A0AAX1ICP9-F1
#
_cell.length_a   1.000
_cell.length_b   1.000
_cell.length_c   1.000
_cell.angle_alpha   90.00
_cell.angle_beta   90.00
_cell.angle_gamma   90.00
#
_symmetry.space_group_name_H-M   'P 1'
#
loop_
_entity.id
_entity.type
_entity.pdbx_description
1 polymer ?
#
loop_
_entity_poly.entity_id
_entity_poly.type
_entity_poly.pdbx_seq_one_letter_code
_entity_poly.pdbx_strand_id
1 'polypeptide(L)'
;MADPSAEHWYPTAAYLYTLHLDGPALAWEYLRRHPDYRRDWLRRRRRPEAAARWGLRLLEDPALDARDAHPAWFPDHDAVVQLYPDADPPPDAVAFAFWCLPGQKRLIHDGKRLVLLTRWPGCCLRLVIAPGLADGMAYAYAIRACAASCGRYQALAAELDKLAAAGDAAPAGTARSRPAPAALLELNTLQALDGTLAGASLRDVAEGLFGVDAVADDWYADSALRARVRRLVRRGDALMRGGYRRLAQLPPVAQGRAASPAKRP
;
A
#
# COMPACT_ATOMS: atom_id res chain seq x y z
N MET A 1 5.16 -17.47 -31.80
CA MET A 1 4.19 -17.00 -30.81
C MET A 1 4.71 -17.49 -29.47
N ALA A 2 5.17 -16.59 -28.59
CA ALA A 2 5.63 -16.98 -27.26
C ALA A 2 4.44 -17.55 -26.48
N ASP A 3 4.66 -18.62 -25.74
CA ASP A 3 3.65 -19.20 -24.84
C ASP A 3 3.32 -18.16 -23.76
N PRO A 4 2.08 -17.62 -23.71
CA PRO A 4 1.69 -16.62 -22.73
C PRO A 4 1.87 -17.11 -21.28
N SER A 5 1.85 -18.43 -21.05
CA SER A 5 2.03 -19.04 -19.74
C SER A 5 3.46 -18.90 -19.18
N ALA A 6 4.44 -18.58 -20.03
CA ALA A 6 5.82 -18.31 -19.63
C ALA A 6 6.04 -16.86 -19.14
N GLU A 7 5.05 -15.98 -19.28
CA GLU A 7 5.15 -14.60 -18.80
C GLU A 7 4.86 -14.53 -17.29
N HIS A 8 5.69 -13.80 -16.55
CA HIS A 8 5.64 -13.72 -15.08
C HIS A 8 4.30 -13.23 -14.51
N TRP A 9 3.45 -12.61 -15.32
CA TRP A 9 2.14 -12.12 -14.89
C TRP A 9 1.05 -13.18 -14.94
N TYR A 10 1.25 -14.28 -15.67
CA TYR A 10 0.21 -15.28 -15.95
C TYR A 10 -0.22 -16.07 -14.69
N PRO A 11 0.69 -16.52 -13.80
CA PRO A 11 0.29 -17.29 -12.62
C PRO A 11 -0.40 -16.43 -11.55
N THR A 12 -1.71 -16.63 -11.33
CA THR A 12 -2.49 -15.94 -10.29
C THR A 12 -1.88 -16.12 -8.88
N ALA A 13 -1.19 -17.25 -8.64
CA ALA A 13 -0.49 -17.53 -7.39
C ALA A 13 0.56 -16.44 -7.04
N ALA A 14 1.17 -15.80 -8.05
CA ALA A 14 2.15 -14.74 -7.87
C ALA A 14 1.54 -13.48 -7.20
N TYR A 15 0.21 -13.35 -7.17
CA TYR A 15 -0.51 -12.20 -6.61
C TYR A 15 -1.21 -12.50 -5.28
N LEU A 16 -1.15 -13.73 -4.74
CA LEU A 16 -1.85 -14.07 -3.49
C LEU A 16 -1.39 -13.21 -2.30
N TYR A 17 -0.18 -12.67 -2.34
CA TYR A 17 0.32 -11.75 -1.32
C TYR A 17 -0.49 -10.44 -1.23
N THR A 18 -1.18 -10.04 -2.30
CA THR A 18 -1.99 -8.81 -2.33
C THR A 18 -3.19 -8.87 -1.37
N LEU A 19 -3.64 -10.08 -1.04
CA LEU A 19 -4.73 -10.33 -0.09
C LEU A 19 -4.43 -9.89 1.34
N HIS A 20 -3.16 -9.55 1.62
CA HIS A 20 -2.68 -9.15 2.94
C HIS A 20 -2.13 -7.71 2.96
N LEU A 21 -2.28 -6.97 1.86
CA LEU A 21 -1.78 -5.61 1.77
C LEU A 21 -2.81 -4.61 2.31
N ASP A 22 -2.31 -3.64 3.06
CA ASP A 22 -3.09 -2.46 3.43
C ASP A 22 -3.12 -1.44 2.30
N GLY A 23 -3.90 -0.36 2.47
CA GLY A 23 -4.05 0.69 1.45
C GLY A 23 -2.72 1.24 0.94
N PRO A 24 -1.80 1.70 1.81
CA PRO A 24 -0.49 2.21 1.39
C PRO A 24 0.39 1.17 0.68
N ALA A 25 0.33 -0.10 1.06
CA ALA A 25 1.03 -1.18 0.37
C ALA A 25 0.42 -1.47 -1.02
N LEU A 26 -0.91 -1.48 -1.15
CA LEU A 26 -1.57 -1.58 -2.47
C LEU A 26 -1.25 -0.38 -3.35
N ALA A 27 -1.20 0.82 -2.79
CA ALA A 27 -0.81 2.03 -3.51
C ALA A 27 0.58 1.90 -4.14
N TRP A 28 1.52 1.27 -3.42
CA TRP A 28 2.85 1.00 -3.91
C TRP A 28 2.84 0.08 -5.12
N GLU A 29 2.04 -0.99 -5.09
CA GLU A 29 1.94 -1.92 -6.22
C GLU A 29 1.51 -1.21 -7.50
N TYR A 30 0.55 -0.30 -7.42
CA TYR A 30 0.16 0.50 -8.58
C TYR A 30 1.25 1.51 -8.99
N LEU A 31 1.88 2.19 -8.04
CA LEU A 31 2.92 3.20 -8.32
C LEU A 31 4.17 2.58 -8.96
N ARG A 32 4.68 1.46 -8.44
CA ARG A 32 5.92 0.82 -8.93
C ARG A 32 5.82 0.31 -10.38
N ARG A 33 4.59 0.15 -10.88
CA ARG A 33 4.27 -0.22 -12.26
C ARG A 33 4.23 0.97 -13.22
N HIS A 34 4.18 2.20 -12.69
CA HIS A 34 4.12 3.40 -13.52
C HIS A 34 5.45 3.61 -14.29
N PRO A 35 5.42 3.73 -15.64
CA PRO A 35 6.65 3.83 -16.44
C PRO A 35 7.46 5.09 -16.11
N ASP A 36 6.81 6.24 -15.91
CA ASP A 36 7.53 7.45 -15.51
C ASP A 36 8.13 7.37 -14.10
N TYR A 37 7.51 6.65 -13.15
CA TYR A 37 8.11 6.42 -11.84
C TYR A 37 9.41 5.64 -11.99
N ARG A 38 9.38 4.55 -12.78
CA ARG A 38 10.58 3.74 -13.08
C ARG A 38 11.68 4.58 -13.76
N ARG A 39 11.31 5.50 -14.65
CA ARG A 39 12.27 6.45 -15.26
C ARG A 39 12.86 7.42 -14.25
N ASP A 40 12.05 7.95 -13.35
CA ASP A 40 12.50 8.85 -12.28
C ASP A 40 13.43 8.11 -11.29
N TRP A 41 13.13 6.84 -10.95
CA TRP A 41 14.00 5.97 -10.14
C TRP A 41 15.39 5.77 -10.74
N LEU A 42 15.48 5.50 -12.05
CA LEU A 42 16.75 5.35 -12.75
C LEU A 42 17.58 6.65 -12.71
N ARG A 43 16.91 7.81 -12.64
CA ARG A 43 17.51 9.15 -12.60
C ARG A 43 17.61 9.72 -11.17
N ARG A 44 17.32 8.92 -10.13
CA ARG A 44 17.20 9.39 -8.73
C ARG A 44 18.37 10.22 -8.23
N ARG A 45 19.61 9.85 -8.61
CA ARG A 45 20.83 10.59 -8.23
C ARG A 45 20.87 12.03 -8.77
N ARG A 46 20.22 12.28 -9.92
CA ARG A 46 20.19 13.60 -10.58
C ARG A 46 18.93 14.40 -10.25
N ARG A 47 17.89 13.76 -9.69
CA ARG A 47 16.58 14.37 -9.41
C ARG A 47 16.01 13.89 -8.07
N PRO A 48 16.65 14.20 -6.94
CA PRO A 48 16.15 13.80 -5.62
C PRO A 48 14.74 14.36 -5.34
N GLU A 49 14.42 15.54 -5.87
CA GLU A 49 13.11 16.19 -5.70
C GLU A 49 11.95 15.50 -6.42
N ALA A 50 12.23 14.55 -7.33
CA ALA A 50 11.20 13.82 -8.06
C ALA A 50 10.28 13.01 -7.14
N ALA A 51 10.73 12.64 -5.94
CA ALA A 51 9.93 11.91 -4.96
C ALA A 51 8.60 12.63 -4.62
N ALA A 52 8.63 13.96 -4.48
CA ALA A 52 7.48 14.76 -4.09
C ALA A 52 6.33 14.68 -5.11
N ARG A 53 6.64 14.59 -6.41
CA ARG A 53 5.64 14.38 -7.48
C ARG A 53 4.82 13.11 -7.25
N TRP A 54 5.47 12.07 -6.75
CA TRP A 54 4.87 10.77 -6.48
C TRP A 54 4.25 10.65 -5.08
N GLY A 55 4.28 11.73 -4.30
CA GLY A 55 3.80 11.73 -2.92
C GLY A 55 4.72 10.95 -1.98
N LEU A 56 6.02 10.90 -2.28
CA LEU A 56 7.03 10.23 -1.46
C LEU A 56 8.04 11.26 -0.94
N ARG A 57 8.63 11.00 0.24
CA ARG A 57 9.82 11.72 0.74
C ARG A 57 11.07 11.31 -0.01
N LEU A 58 11.20 10.01 -0.26
CA LEU A 58 12.32 9.37 -0.95
C LEU A 58 11.76 8.40 -1.99
N LEU A 59 12.43 8.31 -3.13
CA LEU A 59 12.10 7.26 -4.10
C LEU A 59 12.47 5.90 -3.52
N GLU A 60 11.70 4.88 -3.88
CA GLU A 60 11.83 3.49 -3.47
C GLU A 60 12.07 2.63 -4.71
N ASP A 61 12.74 1.49 -4.56
CA ASP A 61 13.08 0.65 -5.71
C ASP A 61 11.84 -0.04 -6.30
N PRO A 62 11.38 0.32 -7.53
CA PRO A 62 10.19 -0.29 -8.13
C PRO A 62 10.33 -1.79 -8.43
N ALA A 63 11.54 -2.35 -8.36
CA ALA A 63 11.75 -3.79 -8.45
C ALA A 63 11.22 -4.55 -7.22
N LEU A 64 11.14 -3.89 -6.06
CA LEU A 64 10.63 -4.48 -4.84
C LEU A 64 9.10 -4.37 -4.78
N ASP A 65 8.43 -5.48 -4.49
CA ASP A 65 6.98 -5.49 -4.21
C ASP A 65 6.70 -5.05 -2.76
N ALA A 66 5.43 -4.89 -2.39
CA ALA A 66 5.00 -4.32 -1.11
C ALA A 66 5.26 -5.21 0.12
N ARG A 67 5.75 -6.43 -0.07
CA ARG A 67 6.32 -7.24 1.02
C ARG A 67 7.68 -6.67 1.42
N ASP A 68 8.44 -6.23 0.42
CA ASP A 68 9.83 -5.83 0.58
C ASP A 68 10.09 -4.33 0.60
N ALA A 69 9.34 -3.57 -0.19
CA ALA A 69 9.41 -2.13 -0.29
C ALA A 69 8.73 -1.43 0.88
N HIS A 70 9.26 -0.27 1.27
CA HIS A 70 8.67 0.60 2.29
C HIS A 70 8.62 2.05 1.81
N PRO A 71 7.67 2.37 0.92
CA PRO A 71 7.56 3.71 0.38
C PRO A 71 7.34 4.73 1.50
N ALA A 72 8.20 5.75 1.53
CA ALA A 72 8.13 6.86 2.46
C ALA A 72 7.04 7.86 2.03
N TRP A 73 5.76 7.48 2.13
CA TRP A 73 4.62 8.32 1.74
C TRP A 73 4.63 9.68 2.47
N PHE A 74 4.32 10.75 1.75
CA PHE A 74 4.23 12.10 2.30
C PHE A 74 3.05 12.91 1.70
N PRO A 75 2.19 13.52 2.55
CA PRO A 75 2.16 13.41 4.02
C PRO A 75 1.93 11.96 4.49
N ASP A 76 2.29 11.69 5.75
CA ASP A 76 2.01 10.39 6.37
C ASP A 76 0.51 10.12 6.31
N HIS A 77 0.12 8.86 6.13
CA HIS A 77 -1.29 8.47 6.23
C HIS A 77 -1.80 8.61 7.68
N ASP A 78 -3.10 8.77 7.86
CA ASP A 78 -3.67 9.13 9.18
C ASP A 78 -3.44 8.07 10.26
N ALA A 79 -3.30 6.79 9.89
CA ALA A 79 -3.03 5.70 10.82
C ALA A 79 -1.57 5.56 11.30
N VAL A 80 -0.68 6.52 11.00
CA VAL A 80 0.69 6.51 11.55
C VAL A 80 0.68 7.00 13.00
N VAL A 81 1.15 6.17 13.92
CA VAL A 81 1.29 6.52 15.35
C VAL A 81 2.71 6.99 15.60
N GLN A 82 2.89 8.03 16.42
CA GLN A 82 4.20 8.50 16.82
C GLN A 82 4.45 8.11 18.29
N LEU A 83 5.64 7.57 18.56
CA LEU A 83 6.08 7.17 19.89
C LEU A 83 7.06 8.21 20.41
N TYR A 84 6.77 8.80 21.56
CA TYR A 84 7.63 9.77 22.23
C TYR A 84 8.02 9.28 23.62
N PRO A 85 9.20 9.64 24.13
CA PRO A 85 9.48 9.50 25.56
C PRO A 85 8.39 10.20 26.35
N ASP A 86 7.87 9.54 27.38
CA ASP A 86 6.96 10.19 28.31
C ASP A 86 7.76 11.19 29.15
N ALA A 87 7.28 12.43 29.18
CA ALA A 87 7.96 13.53 29.86
C ALA A 87 7.71 13.55 31.37
N ASP A 88 6.61 12.93 31.83
CA ASP A 88 6.23 12.87 33.25
C ASP A 88 5.59 11.51 33.55
N PRO A 89 6.37 10.41 33.49
CA PRO A 89 5.82 9.08 33.58
C PRO A 89 5.33 8.76 35.00
N PRO A 90 4.13 8.19 35.16
CA PRO A 90 3.70 7.64 36.45
C PRO A 90 4.58 6.44 36.88
N PRO A 91 4.56 6.06 38.17
CA PRO A 91 5.40 4.96 38.70
C PRO A 91 5.23 3.60 37.99
N ASP A 92 4.08 3.36 37.37
CA ASP A 92 3.69 2.15 36.64
C ASP A 92 3.60 2.36 35.11
N ALA A 93 4.25 3.40 34.59
CA ALA A 93 4.26 3.71 33.17
C ALA A 93 4.74 2.52 32.32
N VAL A 94 4.04 2.27 31.21
CA VAL A 94 4.41 1.19 30.29
C VAL A 94 5.76 1.53 29.64
N ALA A 95 6.74 0.65 29.81
CA ALA A 95 8.03 0.77 29.15
C ALA A 95 7.92 0.42 27.67
N PHE A 96 8.60 1.19 26.83
CA PHE A 96 8.77 0.87 25.41
C PHE A 96 9.67 -0.35 25.27
N ALA A 97 9.08 -1.50 24.98
CA ALA A 97 9.80 -2.74 24.76
C ALA A 97 9.79 -3.08 23.26
N PHE A 98 10.81 -2.62 22.53
CA PHE A 98 10.93 -2.77 21.08
C PHE A 98 10.83 -4.24 20.65
N TRP A 99 11.47 -5.12 21.41
CA TRP A 99 11.52 -6.55 21.11
C TRP A 99 10.18 -7.26 21.35
N CYS A 100 9.36 -6.75 22.28
CA CYS A 100 8.05 -7.31 22.64
C CYS A 100 6.93 -6.90 21.67
N LEU A 101 7.16 -5.90 20.81
CA LEU A 101 6.19 -5.55 19.78
C LEU A 101 5.92 -6.78 18.90
N PRO A 102 4.66 -7.11 18.59
CA PRO A 102 4.31 -8.35 17.91
C PRO A 102 4.84 -8.38 16.47
N GLY A 103 4.87 -9.58 15.89
CA GLY A 103 5.04 -9.77 14.45
C GLY A 103 6.43 -9.46 13.89
N GLN A 104 6.49 -9.45 12.56
CA GLN A 104 7.69 -9.12 11.80
C GLN A 104 7.92 -7.61 11.87
N LYS A 105 9.08 -7.22 12.39
CA LYS A 105 9.51 -5.83 12.53
C LYS A 105 10.45 -5.45 11.40
N ARG A 106 10.25 -4.26 10.83
CA ARG A 106 11.17 -3.64 9.88
C ARG A 106 11.38 -2.18 10.26
N LEU A 107 12.64 -1.82 10.47
CA LEU A 107 13.04 -0.48 10.87
C LEU A 107 13.65 0.22 9.66
N ILE A 108 13.10 1.36 9.29
CA ILE A 108 13.53 2.14 8.13
C ILE A 108 13.74 3.61 8.53
N HIS A 109 14.47 4.35 7.70
CA HIS A 109 14.61 5.79 7.82
C HIS A 109 13.91 6.47 6.64
N ASP A 110 12.87 7.28 6.90
CA ASP A 110 12.03 7.91 5.85
C ASP A 110 12.68 9.17 5.21
N GLY A 111 13.94 9.42 5.54
CA GLY A 111 14.68 10.65 5.19
C GLY A 111 14.61 11.72 6.27
N LYS A 112 13.73 11.57 7.27
CA LYS A 112 13.60 12.51 8.41
C LYS A 112 13.55 11.81 9.77
N ARG A 113 12.94 10.63 9.84
CA ARG A 113 12.56 9.94 11.07
C ARG A 113 12.78 8.45 10.93
N LEU A 114 12.93 7.79 12.07
CA LEU A 114 12.91 6.35 12.18
C LEU A 114 11.46 5.86 12.17
N VAL A 115 11.13 4.96 11.24
CA VAL A 115 9.81 4.36 11.12
C VAL A 115 9.93 2.86 11.31
N LEU A 116 9.17 2.32 12.25
CA LEU A 116 9.01 0.91 12.50
C LEU A 116 7.70 0.43 11.86
N LEU A 117 7.80 -0.51 10.93
CA LEU A 117 6.68 -1.29 10.46
C LEU A 117 6.63 -2.61 11.22
N THR A 118 5.49 -2.90 11.84
CA THR A 118 5.22 -4.22 12.42
C THR A 118 4.03 -4.85 11.70
N ARG A 119 4.19 -6.12 11.32
CA ARG A 119 3.18 -6.90 10.59
C ARG A 119 2.94 -8.25 11.26
N TRP A 120 1.68 -8.58 11.50
CA TRP A 120 1.23 -9.89 11.95
C TRP A 120 -0.13 -10.23 11.31
N PRO A 121 -0.64 -11.46 11.44
CA PRO A 121 -1.88 -11.84 10.76
C PRO A 121 -3.04 -10.88 11.05
N GLY A 122 -3.52 -10.18 10.01
CA GLY A 122 -4.64 -9.26 10.11
C GLY A 122 -4.31 -7.85 10.63
N CYS A 123 -3.03 -7.52 10.86
CA CYS A 123 -2.62 -6.19 11.30
C CYS A 123 -1.28 -5.76 10.69
N CYS A 124 -1.21 -4.47 10.35
CA CYS A 124 0.01 -3.79 9.94
C CYS A 124 0.01 -2.40 10.59
N LEU A 125 0.96 -2.14 11.49
CA LEU A 125 1.14 -0.83 12.10
C LEU A 125 2.41 -0.15 11.58
N ARG A 126 2.32 1.17 11.44
CA ARG A 126 3.46 2.05 11.16
C ARG A 126 3.63 3.00 12.33
N LEU A 127 4.76 2.86 13.00
CA LEU A 127 5.13 3.59 14.21
C LEU A 127 6.31 4.49 13.87
N VAL A 128 6.21 5.78 14.15
CA VAL A 128 7.33 6.72 14.07
C VAL A 128 7.98 6.77 15.43
N ILE A 129 9.27 6.44 15.52
CA ILE A 129 10.02 6.49 16.77
C ILE A 129 10.66 7.88 16.87
N ALA A 130 10.28 8.65 17.89
CA ALA A 130 10.86 9.96 18.12
C ALA A 130 12.35 9.85 18.49
N PRO A 131 13.17 10.83 18.11
CA PRO A 131 14.54 10.92 18.60
C PRO A 131 14.57 10.91 20.13
N GLY A 132 15.44 10.09 20.71
CA GLY A 132 15.61 10.00 22.16
C GLY A 132 14.74 8.95 22.85
N LEU A 133 13.78 8.31 22.17
CA LEU A 133 13.10 7.14 22.72
C LEU A 133 13.98 5.90 22.61
N ALA A 134 14.31 5.30 23.75
CA ALA A 134 15.08 4.05 23.85
C ALA A 134 14.24 2.92 24.46
N ASP A 135 14.68 1.69 24.22
CA ASP A 135 14.10 0.50 24.86
C ASP A 135 14.19 0.63 26.40
N GLY A 136 13.10 0.29 27.08
CA GLY A 136 12.96 0.42 28.54
C GLY A 136 12.46 1.78 29.03
N MET A 137 12.36 2.81 28.18
CA MET A 137 11.83 4.12 28.58
C MET A 137 10.30 4.12 28.59
N ALA A 138 9.69 4.83 29.55
CA ALA A 138 8.27 5.14 29.48
C ALA A 138 7.97 5.94 28.20
N TYR A 139 6.84 5.67 27.56
CA TYR A 139 6.49 6.28 26.29
C TYR A 139 5.01 6.61 26.16
N ALA A 140 4.72 7.61 25.34
CA ALA A 140 3.38 8.02 24.99
C ALA A 140 3.12 7.90 23.48
N TYR A 141 1.85 7.67 23.14
CA TYR A 141 1.37 7.68 21.76
C TYR A 141 0.88 9.06 21.37
N ALA A 142 1.34 9.57 20.23
CA ALA A 142 0.84 10.79 19.62
C ALA A 142 0.30 10.51 18.21
N ILE A 143 -0.88 11.04 17.92
CA ILE A 143 -1.56 10.91 16.63
C ILE A 143 -1.69 12.31 16.04
N ARG A 144 -1.48 12.44 14.72
CA ARG A 144 -1.63 13.73 14.04
C ARG A 144 -3.09 14.18 14.13
N ALA A 145 -3.31 15.43 14.56
CA ALA A 145 -4.63 16.04 14.52
C ALA A 145 -5.20 16.03 13.10
N CYS A 146 -6.43 15.53 12.95
CA CYS A 146 -7.14 15.44 11.67
C CYS A 146 -8.56 16.01 11.83
N ALA A 147 -9.07 16.68 10.79
CA ALA A 147 -10.43 17.22 10.76
C ALA A 147 -11.51 16.13 10.54
N ALA A 148 -11.10 14.93 10.12
CA ALA A 148 -12.01 13.81 9.91
C ALA A 148 -12.30 13.05 11.22
N SER A 149 -13.56 12.67 11.38
CA SER A 149 -14.25 12.23 12.61
C SER A 149 -13.66 11.07 13.42
N CYS A 150 -14.17 10.95 14.65
CA CYS A 150 -13.94 9.94 15.71
C CYS A 150 -13.73 8.48 15.22
N GLY A 151 -14.38 8.06 14.12
CA GLY A 151 -14.26 6.69 13.59
C GLY A 151 -12.83 6.29 13.17
N ARG A 152 -11.98 7.25 12.76
CA ARG A 152 -10.56 6.97 12.43
C ARG A 152 -9.73 6.74 13.68
N TYR A 153 -9.97 7.53 14.73
CA TYR A 153 -9.35 7.32 16.03
C TYR A 153 -9.76 5.99 16.64
N GLN A 154 -11.03 5.58 16.49
CA GLN A 154 -11.50 4.27 16.93
C GLN A 154 -10.79 3.11 16.21
N ALA A 155 -10.60 3.22 14.89
CA ALA A 155 -9.85 2.21 14.14
C ALA A 155 -8.40 2.14 14.60
N LEU A 156 -7.76 3.29 14.84
CA LEU A 156 -6.38 3.35 15.32
C LEU A 156 -6.23 2.84 16.75
N ALA A 157 -7.16 3.18 17.64
CA ALA A 157 -7.24 2.65 18.99
C ALA A 157 -7.40 1.13 18.96
N ALA A 158 -8.26 0.59 18.09
CA ALA A 158 -8.38 -0.86 17.91
C ALA A 158 -7.08 -1.50 17.41
N GLU A 159 -6.30 -0.85 16.54
CA GLU A 159 -4.99 -1.38 16.15
C GLU A 159 -3.96 -1.31 17.28
N LEU A 160 -4.01 -0.28 18.14
CA LEU A 160 -3.18 -0.18 19.34
C LEU A 160 -3.59 -1.23 20.40
N ASP A 161 -4.88 -1.50 20.57
CA ASP A 161 -5.40 -2.56 21.42
C ASP A 161 -4.94 -3.93 20.93
N LYS A 162 -4.92 -4.15 19.61
CA LYS A 162 -4.34 -5.38 19.03
C LYS A 162 -2.84 -5.49 19.32
N LEU A 163 -2.10 -4.37 19.34
CA LEU A 163 -0.69 -4.38 19.70
C LEU A 163 -0.49 -4.76 21.17
N ALA A 164 -1.33 -4.25 22.07
CA ALA A 164 -1.33 -4.64 23.48
C ALA A 164 -1.70 -6.13 23.67
N ALA A 165 -2.79 -6.58 23.05
CA ALA A 165 -3.27 -7.96 23.17
C ALA A 165 -2.34 -9.01 22.52
N ALA A 166 -1.63 -8.63 21.44
CA ALA A 166 -0.70 -9.54 20.77
C ALA A 166 0.61 -9.77 21.55
N GLY A 167 0.90 -8.95 22.56
CA GLY A 167 1.98 -9.20 23.51
C GLY A 167 1.73 -10.44 24.40
N ASP A 168 0.46 -10.80 24.62
CA ASP A 168 0.06 -11.81 25.60
C ASP A 168 -0.21 -13.21 25.02
N ALA A 169 -0.42 -13.34 23.70
CA ALA A 169 -0.62 -14.65 23.07
C ALA A 169 -0.38 -14.62 21.55
N ALA A 170 0.52 -15.46 21.05
CA ALA A 170 0.57 -15.82 19.64
C ALA A 170 -0.24 -17.12 19.42
N PRO A 171 -1.44 -17.08 18.82
CA PRO A 171 -2.13 -18.32 18.47
C PRO A 171 -1.36 -19.02 17.35
N ALA A 172 -0.95 -20.26 17.60
CA ALA A 172 -0.40 -21.15 16.59
C ALA A 172 -1.51 -21.52 15.58
N GLY A 173 -1.60 -20.75 14.49
CA GLY A 173 -2.45 -21.06 13.35
C GLY A 173 -3.88 -20.51 13.47
N THR A 174 -4.11 -19.31 12.92
CA THR A 174 -5.46 -18.80 12.69
C THR A 174 -5.95 -19.26 11.32
N ALA A 175 -7.05 -20.00 11.29
CA ALA A 175 -7.77 -20.27 10.04
C ALA A 175 -8.23 -18.92 9.47
N ARG A 176 -7.71 -18.55 8.30
CA ARG A 176 -8.10 -17.29 7.66
C ARG A 176 -9.47 -17.46 7.02
N SER A 177 -10.36 -16.51 7.30
CA SER A 177 -11.60 -16.36 6.55
C SER A 177 -11.32 -16.26 5.06
N ARG A 178 -12.26 -16.78 4.24
CA ARG A 178 -12.19 -16.63 2.78
C ARG A 178 -11.94 -15.15 2.41
N PRO A 179 -11.05 -14.86 1.46
CA PRO A 179 -10.78 -13.48 1.05
C PRO A 179 -12.06 -12.76 0.65
N ALA A 180 -12.20 -11.51 1.10
CA ALA A 180 -13.34 -10.69 0.74
C ALA A 180 -13.39 -10.45 -0.79
N PRO A 181 -14.57 -10.27 -1.39
CA PRO A 181 -14.70 -9.98 -2.82
C PRO A 181 -13.86 -8.77 -3.27
N ALA A 182 -13.74 -7.75 -2.41
CA ALA A 182 -12.89 -6.58 -2.67
C ALA A 182 -11.39 -6.94 -2.77
N ALA A 183 -10.89 -7.86 -1.95
CA ALA A 183 -9.50 -8.29 -2.00
C ALA A 183 -9.20 -9.07 -3.29
N LEU A 184 -10.13 -9.95 -3.70
CA LEU A 184 -10.03 -10.65 -4.99
C LEU A 184 -10.12 -9.68 -6.18
N LEU A 185 -10.90 -8.62 -6.07
CA LEU A 185 -10.96 -7.57 -7.09
C LEU A 185 -9.60 -6.87 -7.25
N GLU A 186 -8.93 -6.51 -6.15
CA GLU A 186 -7.60 -5.88 -6.20
C GLU A 186 -6.54 -6.81 -6.80
N LEU A 187 -6.55 -8.09 -6.40
CA LEU A 187 -5.67 -9.11 -6.97
C LEU A 187 -5.83 -9.18 -8.50
N ASN A 188 -7.08 -9.38 -8.96
CA ASN A 188 -7.37 -9.49 -10.39
C ASN A 188 -7.08 -8.19 -11.15
N THR A 189 -7.22 -7.04 -10.50
CA THR A 189 -6.90 -5.74 -11.11
C THR A 189 -5.40 -5.59 -11.35
N LEU A 190 -4.56 -5.99 -10.38
CA LEU A 190 -3.11 -5.97 -10.53
C LEU A 190 -2.63 -6.95 -11.59
N GLN A 191 -3.15 -8.19 -11.61
CA GLN A 191 -2.79 -9.17 -12.63
C GLN A 191 -3.21 -8.72 -14.03
N ALA A 192 -4.42 -8.16 -14.18
CA ALA A 192 -4.86 -7.59 -15.45
C ALA A 192 -3.98 -6.42 -15.92
N LEU A 193 -3.54 -5.57 -14.99
CA LEU A 193 -2.63 -4.47 -15.29
C LEU A 193 -1.27 -4.99 -15.77
N ASP A 194 -0.70 -5.97 -15.07
CA ASP A 194 0.60 -6.54 -15.44
C ASP A 194 0.57 -7.24 -16.79
N GLY A 195 -0.49 -8.01 -17.09
CA GLY A 195 -0.67 -8.57 -18.43
C GLY A 195 -0.79 -7.50 -19.50
N THR A 196 -1.55 -6.43 -19.25
CA THR A 196 -1.66 -5.32 -20.21
C THR A 196 -0.32 -4.60 -20.43
N LEU A 197 0.47 -4.41 -19.36
CA LEU A 197 1.80 -3.79 -19.45
C LEU A 197 2.83 -4.69 -20.15
N ALA A 198 2.64 -6.01 -20.10
CA ALA A 198 3.41 -6.99 -20.86
C ALA A 198 3.01 -7.05 -22.35
N GLY A 199 1.91 -6.40 -22.73
CA GLY A 199 1.40 -6.39 -24.11
C GLY A 199 0.39 -7.50 -24.41
N ALA A 200 -0.07 -8.23 -23.40
CA ALA A 200 -1.07 -9.27 -23.55
C ALA A 200 -2.41 -8.68 -24.05
N SER A 201 -3.11 -9.43 -24.92
CA SER A 201 -4.43 -9.03 -25.38
C SER A 201 -5.47 -9.17 -24.27
N LEU A 202 -6.65 -8.54 -24.43
CA LEU A 202 -7.74 -8.73 -23.48
C LEU A 202 -8.15 -10.20 -23.34
N ARG A 203 -7.98 -11.01 -24.40
CA ARG A 203 -8.30 -12.43 -24.36
C ARG A 203 -7.26 -13.19 -23.53
N ASP A 204 -5.98 -12.95 -23.77
CA ASP A 204 -4.89 -13.58 -22.99
C ASP A 204 -5.05 -13.25 -21.50
N VAL A 205 -5.37 -11.99 -21.17
CA VAL A 205 -5.65 -11.56 -19.79
C VAL A 205 -6.87 -12.31 -19.22
N ALA A 206 -7.90 -12.55 -20.02
CA ALA A 206 -9.06 -13.32 -19.58
C ALA A 206 -8.71 -14.78 -19.31
N GLU A 207 -7.91 -15.41 -20.17
CA GLU A 207 -7.47 -16.79 -20.05
C GLU A 207 -6.59 -16.96 -18.79
N GLY A 208 -5.68 -16.02 -18.53
CA GLY A 208 -4.87 -16.03 -17.30
C GLY A 208 -5.66 -15.82 -16.01
N LEU A 209 -6.74 -15.02 -16.05
CA LEU A 209 -7.56 -14.73 -14.86
C LEU A 209 -8.63 -15.78 -14.57
N PHE A 210 -9.25 -16.32 -15.62
CA PHE A 210 -10.48 -17.11 -15.53
C PHE A 210 -10.35 -18.51 -16.13
N GLY A 211 -9.23 -18.81 -16.79
CA GLY A 211 -8.99 -20.09 -17.45
C GLY A 211 -9.45 -20.10 -18.90
N VAL A 212 -8.84 -20.99 -19.70
CA VAL A 212 -9.11 -21.14 -21.13
C VAL A 212 -10.53 -21.61 -21.41
N ASP A 213 -11.08 -22.51 -20.58
CA ASP A 213 -12.43 -23.07 -20.77
C ASP A 213 -13.50 -21.98 -20.61
N ALA A 214 -13.39 -21.15 -19.58
CA ALA A 214 -14.31 -20.04 -19.35
C ALA A 214 -14.29 -19.00 -20.50
N VAL A 215 -13.12 -18.79 -21.11
CA VAL A 215 -12.99 -17.91 -22.27
C VAL A 215 -13.53 -18.57 -23.53
N ALA A 216 -13.35 -19.88 -23.71
CA ALA A 216 -13.95 -20.61 -24.82
C ALA A 216 -15.49 -20.53 -24.79
N ASP A 217 -16.08 -20.57 -23.58
CA ASP A 217 -17.53 -20.55 -23.39
C ASP A 217 -18.17 -19.15 -23.49
N ASP A 218 -17.50 -18.08 -23.03
CA ASP A 218 -18.08 -16.72 -22.90
C ASP A 218 -17.19 -15.60 -23.46
N TRP A 219 -16.53 -15.80 -24.61
CA TRP A 219 -15.71 -14.74 -25.25
C TRP A 219 -16.22 -14.25 -26.60
N TYR A 220 -17.19 -13.35 -26.54
CA TYR A 220 -17.74 -12.63 -27.70
C TYR A 220 -17.92 -11.13 -27.38
N ALA A 221 -18.30 -10.33 -28.38
CA ALA A 221 -18.26 -8.86 -28.33
C ALA A 221 -18.93 -8.24 -27.09
N ASP A 222 -20.11 -8.75 -26.71
CA ASP A 222 -20.95 -8.23 -25.63
C ASP A 222 -21.00 -9.16 -24.40
N SER A 223 -20.08 -10.13 -24.30
CA SER A 223 -20.00 -11.05 -23.16
C SER A 223 -19.72 -10.34 -21.83
N ALA A 224 -20.29 -10.88 -20.75
CA ALA A 224 -20.07 -10.37 -19.41
C ALA A 224 -18.61 -10.51 -18.98
N LEU A 225 -17.96 -11.62 -19.38
CA LEU A 225 -16.54 -11.87 -19.16
C LEU A 225 -15.65 -10.81 -19.82
N ARG A 226 -15.84 -10.53 -21.12
CA ARG A 226 -15.08 -9.49 -21.82
C ARG A 226 -15.29 -8.11 -21.20
N ALA A 227 -16.53 -7.78 -20.81
CA ALA A 227 -16.83 -6.52 -20.13
C ALA A 227 -16.14 -6.44 -18.75
N ARG A 228 -16.08 -7.55 -18.00
CA ARG A 228 -15.37 -7.63 -16.71
C ARG A 228 -13.87 -7.40 -16.88
N VAL A 229 -13.22 -8.07 -17.82
CA VAL A 229 -11.77 -7.89 -18.09
C VAL A 229 -11.46 -6.45 -18.49
N ARG A 230 -12.26 -5.86 -19.38
CA ARG A 230 -12.13 -4.44 -19.76
C ARG A 230 -12.26 -3.49 -18.57
N ARG A 231 -13.10 -3.81 -17.58
CA ARG A 231 -13.23 -3.02 -16.34
C ARG A 231 -12.01 -3.17 -15.44
N LEU A 232 -11.47 -4.38 -15.30
CA LEU A 232 -10.23 -4.63 -14.53
C LEU A 232 -9.05 -3.84 -15.11
N VAL A 233 -8.83 -3.93 -16.43
CA VAL A 233 -7.74 -3.20 -17.10
C VAL A 233 -7.88 -1.69 -16.92
N ARG A 234 -9.07 -1.14 -17.17
CA ARG A 234 -9.33 0.31 -16.96
C ARG A 234 -9.12 0.73 -15.52
N ARG A 235 -9.53 -0.11 -14.56
CA ARG A 235 -9.32 0.14 -13.13
C ARG A 235 -7.84 0.17 -12.78
N GLY A 236 -7.07 -0.82 -13.25
CA GLY A 236 -5.64 -0.92 -12.99
C GLY A 236 -4.87 0.28 -13.54
N ASP A 237 -5.17 0.69 -14.77
CA ASP A 237 -4.55 1.88 -15.38
C ASP A 237 -4.90 3.16 -14.61
N ALA A 238 -6.17 3.33 -14.21
CA ALA A 238 -6.61 4.48 -13.42
C ALA A 238 -5.94 4.53 -12.02
N LEU A 239 -5.73 3.38 -11.38
CA LEU A 239 -5.01 3.30 -10.11
C LEU A 239 -3.53 3.61 -10.29
N MET A 240 -2.87 3.03 -11.30
CA MET A 240 -1.48 3.33 -11.63
C MET A 240 -1.25 4.83 -11.91
N ARG A 241 -2.10 5.46 -12.74
CA ARG A 241 -1.93 6.86 -13.21
C ARG A 241 -2.38 7.93 -12.21
N GLY A 242 -2.48 7.60 -10.93
CA GLY A 242 -2.74 8.55 -9.86
C GLY A 242 -3.82 8.12 -8.88
N GLY A 243 -4.65 7.14 -9.23
CA GLY A 243 -5.65 6.59 -8.32
C GLY A 243 -5.05 5.95 -7.07
N TYR A 244 -3.79 5.49 -7.13
CA TYR A 244 -3.00 4.98 -5.99
C TYR A 244 -2.93 6.00 -4.84
N ARG A 245 -2.98 7.31 -5.15
CA ARG A 245 -2.96 8.36 -4.12
C ARG A 245 -4.10 8.23 -3.13
N ARG A 246 -5.28 7.77 -3.57
CA ARG A 246 -6.41 7.52 -2.66
C ARG A 246 -6.14 6.34 -1.73
N LEU A 247 -5.49 5.28 -2.24
CA LEU A 247 -5.10 4.12 -1.44
C LEU A 247 -4.01 4.49 -0.41
N ALA A 248 -3.09 5.39 -0.77
CA ALA A 248 -2.07 5.94 0.12
C ALA A 248 -2.57 7.10 1.01
N GLN A 249 -3.86 7.48 0.93
CA GLN A 249 -4.44 8.62 1.65
C GLN A 249 -3.73 9.96 1.41
N LEU A 250 -3.16 10.12 0.22
CA LEU A 250 -2.49 11.35 -0.20
C LEU A 250 -3.49 12.38 -0.72
N PRO A 251 -3.20 13.68 -0.58
CA PRO A 251 -3.99 14.71 -1.23
C PRO A 251 -3.98 14.51 -2.75
N PRO A 252 -5.07 14.88 -3.44
CA PRO A 252 -5.08 14.86 -4.89
C PRO A 252 -3.94 15.75 -5.42
N VAL A 253 -3.39 15.39 -6.58
CA VAL A 253 -2.44 16.28 -7.27
C VAL A 253 -3.17 17.60 -7.47
N ALA A 254 -2.61 18.71 -7.00
CA ALA A 254 -3.11 20.02 -7.36
C ALA A 254 -3.02 20.11 -8.89
N GLN A 255 -4.14 19.89 -9.57
CA GLN A 255 -4.27 20.30 -10.95
C GLN A 255 -4.07 21.80 -10.91
N GLY A 256 -2.96 22.28 -11.47
CA GLY A 256 -2.70 23.70 -11.56
C GLY A 256 -3.98 24.38 -12.06
N ARG A 257 -4.58 25.24 -11.23
CA ARG A 257 -5.61 26.14 -11.70
C ARG A 257 -4.96 26.90 -12.84
N ALA A 258 -5.34 26.57 -14.08
CA ALA A 258 -5.17 27.49 -15.19
C ALA A 258 -5.76 28.80 -14.68
N ALA A 259 -4.93 29.84 -14.58
CA ALA A 259 -5.38 31.16 -14.23
C ALA A 259 -6.48 31.52 -15.23
N SER A 260 -7.73 31.56 -14.77
CA SER A 260 -8.81 32.17 -15.54
C SER A 260 -8.32 33.56 -15.92
N PRO A 261 -8.35 33.94 -17.21
CA PRO A 261 -7.94 35.29 -17.59
C PRO A 261 -8.87 36.25 -16.88
N ALA A 262 -8.28 37.15 -16.09
CA ALA A 262 -8.99 38.24 -15.47
C ALA A 262 -9.75 38.99 -16.57
N LYS A 263 -11.09 39.07 -16.43
CA LYS A 263 -11.88 40.02 -17.20
C LYS A 263 -11.30 41.40 -16.95
N ARG A 264 -10.70 41.99 -17.98
CA ARG A 264 -10.39 43.42 -17.99
C ARG A 264 -11.70 44.21 -18.09
N PRO A 265 -11.75 45.41 -17.48
CA PRO A 265 -12.96 46.21 -17.36
C PRO A 265 -13.56 46.63 -18.71
#